data_AF-A0A6N8VWE4-F1
#
_entry.id   AF-A0A6N8VWE4-F1
#
_cell.length_a   1.000
_cell.length_b   1.000
_cell.length_c   1.000
_cell.angle_alpha   90.00
_cell.angle_beta   90.00
_cell.angle_gamma   90.00
#
_symmetry.space_group_name_H-M   'P 1'
#
loop_
_entity.id
_entity.type
_entity.pdbx_description
1 polymer ?
#
loop_
_entity_poly.entity_id
_entity_poly.type
_entity_poly.pdbx_seq_one_letter_code
_entity_poly.pdbx_strand_id
1 'polypeptide(L)'
;MNEPANVIMVQGTSSHAGKSILATALCRIFAQDGYQVAPFKAQNMSLNSFVTPDGGEIGRSQAVQAAAAMVEPRVEMNPVLLKPEAEARSQVVVMGRPQARKSAREYYELKQQLWPVVTSSLDALRREYDIVVIEGAGSPAEINLKQHDIVNMRV
;
A
#
# COMPACT_ATOMS: atom_id res chain seq x y z
N MET A 1 17.01 -21.22 -2.11
CA MET A 1 15.94 -20.23 -2.29
C MET A 1 15.41 -19.94 -0.91
N ASN A 2 15.46 -18.69 -0.44
CA ASN A 2 14.89 -18.34 0.86
C ASN A 2 13.37 -18.57 0.81
N GLU A 3 12.78 -18.95 1.94
CA GLU A 3 11.33 -18.99 2.07
C GLU A 3 10.75 -17.58 1.83
N PRO A 4 9.58 -17.46 1.19
CA PRO A 4 8.95 -16.16 0.98
C PRO A 4 8.60 -15.53 2.32
N ALA A 5 8.71 -14.19 2.40
CA ALA A 5 8.44 -13.44 3.63
C ALA A 5 7.11 -13.83 4.29
N ASN A 6 7.14 -13.83 5.62
CA ASN A 6 5.92 -13.86 6.43
C ASN A 6 5.14 -12.57 6.22
N VAL A 7 3.82 -12.65 6.24
CA VAL A 7 2.94 -11.50 5.97
C VAL A 7 2.00 -11.31 7.15
N ILE A 8 1.91 -10.07 7.63
CA ILE A 8 0.91 -9.66 8.62
C ILE A 8 0.13 -8.46 8.10
N MET A 9 -1.19 -8.55 8.12
CA MET A 9 -2.06 -7.48 7.64
C MET A 9 -2.84 -6.83 8.78
N VAL A 10 -2.73 -5.51 8.88
CA VAL A 10 -3.51 -4.69 9.81
C VAL A 10 -4.80 -4.26 9.13
N GLN A 11 -5.91 -4.79 9.63
CA GLN A 11 -7.27 -4.43 9.21
C GLN A 11 -7.95 -3.53 10.25
N GLY A 12 -9.05 -2.90 9.86
CA GLY A 12 -9.83 -2.04 10.76
C GLY A 12 -11.26 -1.94 10.29
N THR A 13 -12.21 -1.84 11.22
CA THR A 13 -13.66 -1.82 10.93
C THR A 13 -14.15 -0.50 10.34
N SER A 14 -13.31 0.54 10.36
CA SER A 14 -13.57 1.83 9.74
C SER A 14 -12.28 2.47 9.19
N SER A 15 -12.46 3.50 8.37
CA SER A 15 -11.41 4.49 8.13
C SER A 15 -11.00 5.16 9.45
N HIS A 16 -9.73 5.57 9.55
CA HIS A 16 -9.16 6.23 10.73
C HIS A 16 -9.10 5.42 12.03
N ALA A 17 -9.34 4.10 11.99
CA ALA A 17 -9.23 3.20 13.15
C ALA A 17 -7.78 3.00 13.70
N GLY A 18 -6.81 3.79 13.27
CA GLY A 18 -5.41 3.67 13.71
C GLY A 18 -4.55 2.65 12.96
N LYS A 19 -5.02 2.09 11.83
CA LYS A 19 -4.29 1.08 11.03
C LYS A 19 -2.86 1.51 10.68
N SER A 20 -2.68 2.75 10.20
CA SER A 20 -1.37 3.23 9.77
C SER A 20 -0.38 3.32 10.94
N ILE A 21 -0.84 3.72 12.13
CA ILE A 21 -0.01 3.78 13.35
C ILE A 21 0.40 2.37 13.78
N LEU A 22 -0.54 1.42 13.79
CA LEU A 22 -0.25 0.03 14.13
C LEU A 22 0.73 -0.61 13.13
N ALA A 23 0.54 -0.39 11.83
CA ALA A 23 1.47 -0.86 10.81
C ALA A 23 2.88 -0.25 11.01
N THR A 24 2.98 1.06 11.28
CA THR A 24 4.26 1.72 11.60
C THR A 24 4.91 1.12 12.85
N ALA A 25 4.14 0.87 13.91
CA ALA A 25 4.65 0.28 15.15
C ALA A 25 5.18 -1.14 14.92
N LEU A 26 4.45 -1.99 14.21
CA LEU A 26 4.87 -3.34 13.85
C LEU A 26 6.15 -3.33 13.00
N CYS A 27 6.25 -2.43 12.01
CA CYS A 27 7.46 -2.24 11.23
C CYS A 27 8.68 -1.96 12.14
N ARG A 28 8.52 -1.07 13.12
CA ARG A 28 9.60 -0.72 14.05
C ARG A 28 9.96 -1.88 14.98
N ILE A 29 8.96 -2.55 15.56
CA ILE A 29 9.17 -3.68 16.49
C ILE A 29 9.96 -4.79 15.80
N PHE A 30 9.48 -5.25 14.64
CA PHE A 30 10.15 -6.33 13.92
C PHE A 30 11.56 -5.95 13.44
N ALA A 31 11.78 -4.70 13.03
CA ALA A 31 13.12 -4.23 12.67
C ALA A 31 14.06 -4.19 13.89
N GLN A 32 13.56 -3.85 15.08
CA GLN A 32 14.33 -3.88 16.33
C GLN A 32 14.64 -5.30 16.80
N ASP A 33 13.76 -6.25 16.50
CA ASP A 33 13.98 -7.67 16.74
C ASP A 33 14.97 -8.31 15.74
N GLY A 34 15.45 -7.53 14.76
CA GLY A 34 16.52 -7.94 13.83
C GLY A 34 16.04 -8.48 12.48
N TYR A 35 14.73 -8.42 12.20
CA TYR A 35 14.18 -8.85 10.91
C TYR A 35 14.37 -7.79 9.82
N GLN A 36 14.54 -8.22 8.58
CA GLN A 36 14.37 -7.36 7.41
C GLN A 36 12.88 -7.17 7.15
N VAL A 37 12.38 -5.95 7.28
CA VAL A 37 10.94 -5.65 7.22
C VAL A 37 10.65 -4.70 6.07
N ALA A 38 9.54 -4.93 5.36
CA ALA A 38 8.98 -3.96 4.44
C ALA A 38 7.52 -3.64 4.76
N PRO A 39 7.11 -2.36 4.71
CA PRO A 39 5.70 -2.02 4.71
C PRO A 39 5.09 -2.22 3.32
N PHE A 40 3.79 -2.49 3.30
CA PHE A 40 3.03 -2.55 2.07
C PHE A 40 1.63 -1.99 2.24
N LYS A 41 1.19 -1.17 1.29
CA LYS A 41 -0.19 -0.74 1.15
C LYS A 41 -0.54 -0.72 -0.32
N ALA A 42 -1.28 -1.74 -0.77
CA ALA A 42 -1.64 -1.92 -2.17
C ALA A 42 -2.19 -0.64 -2.83
N GLN A 43 -3.10 0.05 -2.13
CA GLN A 43 -3.66 1.32 -2.56
C GLN A 43 -3.73 2.31 -1.40
N ASN A 44 -3.24 3.52 -1.61
CA ASN A 44 -3.46 4.66 -0.74
C ASN A 44 -4.32 5.72 -1.45
N MET A 45 -5.04 6.54 -0.69
CA MET A 45 -5.72 7.73 -1.18
C MET A 45 -5.31 8.93 -0.32
N SER A 46 -4.44 9.79 -0.85
CA SER A 46 -3.85 10.91 -0.10
C SER A 46 -3.32 11.98 -1.05
N LEU A 47 -3.48 13.26 -0.68
CA LEU A 47 -2.77 14.37 -1.33
C LEU A 47 -1.34 14.54 -0.81
N ASN A 48 -1.06 14.00 0.37
CA ASN A 48 0.26 14.03 0.99
C ASN A 48 1.06 12.82 0.52
N SER A 49 1.98 13.06 -0.40
CA SER A 49 2.91 12.08 -0.94
C SER A 49 4.35 12.34 -0.51
N PHE A 50 5.20 11.38 -0.82
CA PHE A 50 6.65 11.41 -0.64
C PHE A 50 7.30 10.99 -1.96
N VAL A 51 8.40 11.65 -2.32
CA VAL A 51 9.20 11.30 -3.49
C VAL A 51 10.29 10.34 -3.05
N THR A 52 10.24 9.10 -3.53
CA THR A 52 11.23 8.06 -3.27
C THR A 52 12.60 8.46 -3.84
N PRO A 53 13.72 7.85 -3.39
CA PRO A 53 15.05 8.21 -3.87
C PRO A 53 15.24 8.09 -5.38
N ASP A 54 14.50 7.18 -6.03
CA ASP A 54 14.46 6.97 -7.48
C ASP A 54 13.46 7.89 -8.22
N GLY A 55 12.83 8.83 -7.50
CA GLY A 55 11.95 9.87 -8.06
C GLY A 55 10.48 9.45 -8.23
N GLY A 56 10.09 8.27 -7.75
CA GLY A 56 8.70 7.80 -7.74
C GLY A 56 7.87 8.44 -6.62
N GLU A 57 6.55 8.46 -6.79
CA GLU A 57 5.62 9.03 -5.80
C GLU A 57 4.88 7.94 -5.00
N ILE A 58 4.96 7.99 -3.67
CA ILE A 58 4.21 7.12 -2.74
C ILE A 58 3.45 7.93 -1.69
N GLY A 59 2.48 7.32 -1.01
CA GLY A 59 1.82 7.95 0.15
C GLY A 59 2.79 8.23 1.29
N ARG A 60 2.68 9.40 1.94
CA ARG A 60 3.57 9.79 3.05
C ARG A 60 3.53 8.81 4.23
N SER A 61 2.39 8.17 4.49
CA SER A 61 2.26 7.13 5.51
C SER A 61 3.17 5.94 5.23
N GLN A 62 3.32 5.52 3.97
CA GLN A 62 4.20 4.41 3.61
C GLN A 62 5.67 4.81 3.71
N ALA A 63 6.03 6.06 3.42
CA ALA A 63 7.38 6.56 3.69
C ALA A 63 7.72 6.54 5.20
N VAL A 64 6.76 6.93 6.06
CA VAL A 64 6.94 6.84 7.52
C VAL A 64 7.08 5.40 7.99
N GLN A 65 6.30 4.47 7.42
CA GLN A 65 6.41 3.04 7.72
C GLN A 65 7.77 2.47 7.24
N ALA A 66 8.28 2.91 6.09
CA ALA A 66 9.59 2.48 5.58
C ALA A 66 10.72 2.96 6.51
N ALA A 67 10.65 4.22 6.95
CA ALA A 67 11.56 4.76 7.96
C ALA A 67 11.47 4.00 9.30
N ALA A 68 10.27 3.58 9.72
CA ALA A 68 10.08 2.74 10.90
C ALA A 68 10.69 1.34 10.73
N ALA A 69 10.59 0.76 9.54
CA ALA A 69 11.24 -0.50 9.17
C ALA A 69 12.75 -0.37 8.89
N MET A 70 13.34 0.84 8.99
CA MET A 70 14.77 1.11 8.71
C MET A 70 15.20 0.79 7.27
N VAL A 71 14.30 1.01 6.31
CA VAL A 71 14.53 0.75 4.88
C VAL A 71 14.23 1.99 4.04
N GLU A 72 14.84 2.08 2.87
CA GLU A 72 14.53 3.16 1.94
C GLU A 72 13.10 3.00 1.37
N PRO A 73 12.33 4.10 1.27
CA PRO A 73 11.00 4.05 0.69
C PRO A 73 11.08 3.80 -0.81
N ARG A 74 10.29 2.85 -1.31
CA ARG A 74 10.22 2.47 -2.73
C ARG A 74 8.78 2.30 -3.20
N VAL A 75 8.57 2.38 -4.51
CA VAL A 75 7.22 2.39 -5.12
C VAL A 75 6.44 1.10 -4.89
N GLU A 76 7.11 -0.06 -4.72
CA GLU A 76 6.46 -1.33 -4.42
C GLU A 76 5.74 -1.31 -3.06
N MET A 77 6.18 -0.47 -2.12
CA MET A 77 5.54 -0.35 -0.81
C MET A 77 4.16 0.34 -0.90
N ASN A 78 3.91 1.10 -1.97
CA ASN A 78 2.60 1.69 -2.29
C ASN A 78 2.40 1.78 -3.81
N PRO A 79 2.07 0.67 -4.49
CA PRO A 79 2.09 0.62 -5.95
C PRO A 79 0.97 1.41 -6.61
N VAL A 80 -0.13 1.66 -5.89
CA VAL A 80 -1.23 2.52 -6.35
C VAL A 80 -1.46 3.65 -5.35
N LEU A 81 -1.35 4.89 -5.82
CA LEU A 81 -1.68 6.08 -5.06
C LEU A 81 -2.76 6.88 -5.79
N LEU A 82 -3.87 7.13 -5.11
CA LEU A 82 -4.94 8.01 -5.58
C LEU A 82 -4.77 9.38 -4.96
N LYS A 83 -4.79 10.42 -5.79
CA LYS A 83 -4.73 11.81 -5.35
C LYS A 83 -6.07 12.46 -5.70
N PRO A 84 -6.97 12.66 -4.72
CA PRO A 84 -8.29 13.24 -4.96
C PRO A 84 -8.20 14.62 -5.62
N GLU A 85 -9.04 14.86 -6.63
CA GLU A 85 -9.21 16.14 -7.32
C GLU A 85 -10.67 16.61 -7.14
N ALA A 86 -11.00 17.79 -7.68
CA ALA A 86 -12.38 18.27 -7.72
C ALA A 86 -13.30 17.32 -8.53
N GLU A 87 -14.61 17.54 -8.43
CA GLU A 87 -15.63 16.82 -9.23
C GLU A 87 -15.63 15.29 -9.04
N ALA A 88 -15.26 14.81 -7.84
CA ALA A 88 -15.19 13.38 -7.50
C ALA A 88 -14.25 12.57 -8.43
N ARG A 89 -13.15 13.22 -8.85
CA ARG A 89 -12.09 12.60 -9.63
C ARG A 89 -10.86 12.35 -8.78
N SER A 90 -9.95 11.53 -9.30
CA SER A 90 -8.63 11.32 -8.71
C SER A 90 -7.61 11.13 -9.80
N GLN A 91 -6.43 11.72 -9.61
CA GLN A 91 -5.24 11.30 -10.33
C GLN A 91 -4.82 9.92 -9.81
N VAL A 92 -4.60 9.00 -10.73
CA VAL A 92 -4.14 7.64 -10.47
C VAL A 92 -2.64 7.59 -10.75
N VAL A 93 -1.86 7.40 -9.69
CA VAL A 93 -0.42 7.18 -9.74
C VAL A 93 -0.17 5.68 -9.60
N VAL A 94 0.56 5.10 -10.54
CA VAL A 94 0.88 3.67 -10.59
C VAL A 94 2.39 3.53 -10.67
N MET A 95 2.97 2.73 -9.75
CA MET A 95 4.42 2.56 -9.62
C MET A 95 5.17 3.89 -9.60
N GLY A 96 4.67 4.82 -8.80
CA GLY A 96 5.25 6.15 -8.62
C GLY A 96 5.06 7.14 -9.76
N ARG A 97 4.33 6.79 -10.83
CA ARG A 97 4.12 7.67 -11.99
C ARG A 97 2.64 7.98 -12.24
N PRO A 98 2.26 9.25 -12.46
CA PRO A 98 0.90 9.60 -12.86
C PRO A 98 0.53 8.93 -14.19
N GLN A 99 -0.59 8.20 -14.22
CA GLN A 99 -1.03 7.47 -15.42
C GLN A 99 -2.35 7.99 -15.97
N ALA A 100 -3.29 8.37 -15.11
CA ALA A 100 -4.63 8.79 -15.54
C ALA A 100 -5.29 9.74 -14.54
N ARG A 101 -6.37 10.39 -14.97
CA ARG A 101 -7.36 11.03 -14.10
C ARG A 101 -8.69 10.33 -14.29
N LYS A 102 -9.27 9.78 -13.23
CA LYS A 102 -10.45 8.94 -13.27
C LYS A 102 -11.48 9.42 -12.26
N SER A 103 -12.75 9.41 -12.64
CA SER A 103 -13.86 9.46 -11.69
C SER A 103 -13.87 8.20 -10.82
N ALA A 104 -14.59 8.23 -9.69
CA ALA A 104 -14.75 7.06 -8.83
C ALA A 104 -15.26 5.81 -9.60
N ARG A 105 -16.18 6.01 -10.55
CA ARG A 105 -16.74 4.92 -11.38
C ARG A 105 -15.70 4.32 -12.33
N GLU A 106 -15.00 5.16 -13.09
CA GLU A 106 -13.98 4.66 -14.02
C GLU A 106 -12.80 4.03 -13.27
N TYR A 107 -12.49 4.50 -12.06
CA TYR A 107 -11.47 3.89 -11.23
C TYR A 107 -11.89 2.48 -10.77
N TYR A 108 -13.16 2.28 -10.44
CA TYR A 108 -13.69 0.97 -10.06
C TYR A 108 -13.51 -0.07 -11.17
N GLU A 109 -13.72 0.33 -12.42
CA GLU A 109 -13.50 -0.50 -13.61
C GLU A 109 -12.00 -0.78 -13.84
N LEU A 110 -11.12 0.18 -13.53
CA LEU A 110 -9.67 0.05 -13.67
C LEU A 110 -9.04 -0.93 -12.67
N LYS A 111 -9.62 -1.11 -11.46
CA LYS A 111 -9.02 -1.90 -10.37
C LYS A 111 -8.54 -3.30 -10.79
N GLN A 112 -9.30 -3.99 -11.64
CA GLN A 112 -8.91 -5.34 -12.09
C GLN A 112 -7.60 -5.33 -12.89
N GLN A 113 -7.33 -4.26 -13.64
CA GLN A 113 -6.09 -4.09 -14.40
C GLN A 113 -4.90 -3.72 -13.51
N LEU A 114 -5.15 -3.19 -12.30
CA LEU A 114 -4.12 -2.87 -11.31
C LEU A 114 -3.74 -4.08 -10.45
N TRP A 115 -4.54 -5.15 -10.47
CA TRP A 115 -4.28 -6.34 -9.66
C TRP A 115 -2.89 -6.96 -9.92
N PRO A 116 -2.44 -7.16 -11.17
CA PRO A 116 -1.10 -7.68 -11.42
C PRO A 116 0.01 -6.77 -10.88
N VAL A 117 -0.19 -5.45 -10.88
CA VAL A 117 0.77 -4.50 -10.32
C VAL A 117 0.87 -4.69 -8.80
N VAL A 118 -0.27 -4.74 -8.11
CA VAL A 118 -0.33 -4.98 -6.66
C VAL A 118 0.35 -6.28 -6.27
N THR A 119 0.03 -7.39 -6.94
CA THR A 119 0.60 -8.70 -6.60
C THR A 119 2.09 -8.77 -6.93
N SER A 120 2.51 -8.19 -8.05
CA SER A 120 3.94 -8.19 -8.43
C SER A 120 4.79 -7.37 -7.45
N SER A 121 4.27 -6.24 -6.97
CA SER A 121 4.94 -5.44 -5.93
C SER A 121 5.02 -6.17 -4.60
N LEU A 122 3.93 -6.83 -4.17
CA LEU A 122 3.95 -7.65 -2.96
C LEU A 122 4.94 -8.81 -3.09
N ASP A 123 4.93 -9.53 -4.22
CA ASP A 123 5.85 -10.64 -4.47
C ASP A 123 7.30 -10.21 -4.51
N ALA A 124 7.60 -9.03 -5.05
CA ALA A 124 8.95 -8.45 -5.02
C ALA A 124 9.41 -8.23 -3.57
N LEU A 125 8.59 -7.57 -2.74
CA LEU A 125 8.90 -7.36 -1.32
C LEU A 125 9.06 -8.70 -0.59
N ARG A 126 8.19 -9.69 -0.85
CA ARG A 126 8.25 -11.00 -0.20
C ARG A 126 9.48 -11.83 -0.57
N ARG A 127 10.17 -11.50 -1.66
CA ARG A 127 11.44 -12.16 -2.05
C ARG A 127 12.66 -11.54 -1.38
N GLU A 128 12.55 -10.30 -0.91
CA GLU A 128 13.68 -9.49 -0.44
C GLU A 128 13.72 -9.28 1.07
N TYR A 129 12.59 -9.48 1.76
CA TYR A 129 12.43 -9.22 3.20
C TYR A 129 11.98 -10.47 3.94
N ASP A 130 12.18 -10.50 5.26
CA ASP A 130 11.70 -11.59 6.13
C ASP A 130 10.22 -11.42 6.48
N ILE A 131 9.78 -10.17 6.65
CA ILE A 131 8.41 -9.81 7.05
C ILE A 131 7.89 -8.67 6.18
N VAL A 132 6.68 -8.83 5.66
CA VAL A 132 5.91 -7.74 5.03
C VAL A 132 4.72 -7.36 5.92
N VAL A 133 4.70 -6.11 6.37
CA VAL A 133 3.61 -5.54 7.17
C VAL A 133 2.64 -4.81 6.24
N ILE A 134 1.45 -5.37 6.05
CA ILE A 134 0.44 -4.82 5.16
C ILE A 134 -0.54 -3.92 5.93
N GLU A 135 -0.74 -2.70 5.45
CA GLU A 135 -1.79 -1.81 5.93
C GLU A 135 -3.05 -1.90 5.04
N GLY A 136 -4.11 -2.56 5.53
CA GLY A 136 -5.40 -2.61 4.84
C GLY A 136 -6.00 -1.22 4.59
N ALA A 137 -6.86 -1.08 3.58
CA ALA A 137 -7.51 0.17 3.24
C ALA A 137 -9.03 0.11 3.49
N GLY A 138 -9.62 1.20 3.99
CA GLY A 138 -11.05 1.22 4.33
C GLY A 138 -11.41 0.18 5.38
N SER A 139 -12.62 -0.41 5.25
CA SER A 139 -13.07 -1.51 6.08
C SER A 139 -13.25 -2.78 5.24
N PRO A 140 -12.71 -3.93 5.65
CA PRO A 140 -12.91 -5.19 4.92
C PRO A 140 -14.37 -5.69 5.02
N ALA A 141 -15.17 -5.08 5.90
CA ALA A 141 -16.59 -5.38 6.06
C ALA A 141 -17.49 -4.69 5.01
N GLU A 142 -16.92 -3.87 4.12
CA GLU A 142 -17.62 -3.28 2.97
C GLU A 142 -17.84 -4.34 1.88
N ILE A 143 -18.76 -5.27 2.16
CA ILE A 143 -19.10 -6.43 1.30
C ILE A 143 -19.44 -6.05 -0.14
N ASN A 144 -19.98 -4.85 -0.36
CA ASN A 144 -20.25 -4.29 -1.67
C ASN A 144 -18.98 -4.06 -2.52
N LEU A 145 -17.80 -3.98 -1.91
CA LEU A 145 -16.51 -3.76 -2.58
C LEU A 145 -15.71 -5.05 -2.77
N LYS A 146 -16.14 -6.17 -2.18
CA LYS A 146 -15.38 -7.43 -2.11
C LYS A 146 -14.99 -7.99 -3.49
N GLN A 147 -15.88 -7.91 -4.48
CA GLN A 147 -15.63 -8.43 -5.83
C GLN A 147 -14.48 -7.72 -6.55
N HIS A 148 -14.20 -6.47 -6.18
CA HIS A 148 -13.18 -5.61 -6.79
C HIS A 148 -12.12 -5.20 -5.76
N ASP A 149 -11.98 -5.97 -4.68
CA ASP A 149 -11.00 -5.71 -3.65
C ASP A 149 -9.59 -5.99 -4.20
N ILE A 150 -8.71 -5.01 -4.07
CA ILE A 150 -7.28 -5.11 -4.38
C ILE A 150 -6.44 -4.63 -3.18
N VAL A 151 -7.07 -4.40 -2.02
CA VAL A 151 -6.48 -3.65 -0.91
C VAL A 151 -6.56 -4.37 0.44
N ASN A 152 -7.47 -5.34 0.57
CA ASN A 152 -7.68 -6.11 1.81
C ASN A 152 -7.58 -7.62 1.54
N MET A 153 -8.61 -8.40 1.84
CA MET A 153 -8.54 -9.86 2.01
C MET A 153 -8.15 -10.66 0.76
N ARG A 154 -8.12 -10.02 -0.41
CA ARG A 154 -7.62 -10.63 -1.65
C ARG A 154 -6.09 -10.58 -1.76
N VAL A 155 -5.46 -9.59 -1.13
CA VAL A 155 -4.01 -9.36 -1.04
C VAL A 155 -3.40 -10.32 -0.05
#